data_AF-A0A2G9HCH8-F1
#
_entry.id   AF-A0A2G9HCH8-F1
#
_cell.length_a   1.000
_cell.length_b   1.000
_cell.length_c   1.000
_cell.angle_alpha   90.00
_cell.angle_beta   90.00
_cell.angle_gamma   90.00
#
_symmetry.space_group_name_H-M   'P 1'
#
loop_
_entity.id
_entity.type
_entity.pdbx_description
1 polymer ?
#
loop_
_entity_poly.entity_id
_entity_poly.type
_entity_poly.pdbx_seq_one_letter_code
_entity_poly.pdbx_strand_id
1 'polypeptide(L)'
;MADLNFVITTIFLALFFLSNYGAISSVDLSTAILIEVDQTGHGDYRTIQDAIDAVPSNNSDHIFILVKPGVYKEKIVVYEDKPFITLSGVKGSKTVITWGESGEIFESPTFSVLASDFTARFITIQVNFHAVA
;
A
#
# COMPACT_ATOMS: atom_id res chain seq x y z
N MET A 1 20.57 15.03 60.25
CA MET A 1 19.48 14.03 60.31
C MET A 1 18.34 14.61 59.49
N ALA A 2 17.94 13.97 58.38
CA ALA A 2 16.84 14.51 57.58
C ALA A 2 15.53 14.44 58.37
N ASP A 3 14.70 15.48 58.32
CA ASP A 3 13.40 15.52 58.99
C ASP A 3 12.49 14.40 58.42
N LEU A 4 11.85 13.62 59.29
CA LEU A 4 10.97 12.52 58.92
C LEU A 4 9.82 12.99 58.01
N ASN A 5 9.32 14.21 58.23
CA ASN A 5 8.28 14.81 57.39
C ASN A 5 8.79 15.13 55.98
N PHE A 6 10.05 15.53 55.86
CA PHE A 6 10.69 15.79 54.56
C PHE A 6 10.80 14.49 53.76
N VAL A 7 11.22 13.39 54.38
CA VAL A 7 11.31 12.07 53.75
C VAL A 7 9.94 11.60 53.24
N ILE A 8 8.90 11.70 54.07
CA ILE A 8 7.52 11.29 53.69
C ILE A 8 7.01 12.10 52.49
N THR A 9 7.23 13.42 52.49
CA THR A 9 6.76 14.30 51.41
C THR A 9 7.42 13.96 50.07
N THR A 10 8.72 13.65 50.07
CA THR A 10 9.44 13.29 48.83
C THR A 10 8.96 11.97 48.23
N ILE A 11 8.62 10.99 49.08
CA ILE A 11 8.08 9.69 48.62
C ILE A 11 6.70 9.88 47.99
N PHE A 12 5.81 10.69 48.61
CA PHE A 12 4.50 10.98 48.04
C PHE A 12 4.58 11.71 46.69
N LEU A 13 5.51 12.66 46.55
CA LEU A 13 5.75 13.31 45.26
C LEU A 13 6.21 12.29 44.21
N ALA A 14 7.20 11.45 44.54
CA ALA A 14 7.73 10.45 43.61
C ALA A 14 6.65 9.46 43.16
N LEU A 15 5.78 9.02 44.07
CA LEU A 15 4.66 8.12 43.76
C LEU A 15 3.58 8.79 42.89
N PHE A 16 3.29 10.07 43.12
CA PHE A 16 2.38 10.85 42.27
C PHE A 16 2.93 11.05 40.85
N PHE A 17 4.25 11.25 40.73
CA PHE A 17 4.90 11.31 39.42
C PHE A 17 4.92 9.95 38.73
N LEU A 18 5.11 8.84 39.46
CA LEU A 18 5.04 7.47 38.92
C LEU A 18 3.64 7.10 38.41
N SER A 19 2.56 7.54 39.08
CA SER A 19 1.19 7.33 38.59
C SER A 19 0.83 8.17 37.36
N ASN A 20 1.61 9.23 37.07
CA ASN A 20 1.45 10.11 35.91
C ASN A 20 2.43 9.80 34.77
N TYR A 21 3.22 8.72 34.86
CA TYR A 21 3.84 8.12 33.67
C TYR A 21 2.73 7.40 32.89
N GLY A 22 1.88 8.18 32.22
CA GLY A 22 0.94 7.66 31.24
C GLY A 22 1.70 6.80 30.25
N ALA A 23 1.16 5.62 29.94
CA ALA A 23 1.69 4.75 28.91
C ALA A 23 1.93 5.60 27.65
N ILE A 24 3.18 5.63 27.19
CA ILE A 24 3.50 6.17 25.87
C ILE A 24 2.64 5.33 24.91
N SER A 25 1.63 5.94 24.31
CA SER A 25 0.85 5.31 23.26
C SER A 25 1.84 4.79 22.22
N SER A 26 1.73 3.49 21.91
CA SER A 26 2.47 2.92 20.80
C SER A 26 2.20 3.79 19.58
N VAL A 27 3.23 4.41 19.02
CA VAL A 27 3.14 5.00 17.69
C VAL A 27 2.79 3.85 16.76
N ASP A 28 1.55 3.82 16.29
CA ASP A 28 1.10 2.84 15.30
C ASP A 28 1.79 3.17 13.98
N LEU A 29 2.96 2.55 13.80
CA LEU A 29 3.64 2.50 12.52
C LEU A 29 2.89 1.46 11.70
N SER A 30 1.73 1.84 11.14
CA SER A 30 0.96 0.96 10.26
C SER A 30 1.87 0.54 9.10
N THR A 31 2.42 -0.66 9.24
CA THR A 31 3.35 -1.20 8.26
C THR A 31 2.47 -1.72 7.15
N ALA A 32 2.54 -1.09 5.98
CA ALA A 32 1.77 -1.53 4.84
C ALA A 32 2.02 -3.02 4.56
N ILE A 33 0.96 -3.77 4.25
CA ILE A 33 1.02 -5.18 3.88
C ILE A 33 1.68 -5.26 2.50
N LEU A 34 2.85 -5.88 2.42
CA LEU A 34 3.59 -6.06 1.18
C LEU A 34 3.02 -7.25 0.39
N ILE A 35 2.74 -7.02 -0.89
CA ILE A 35 2.43 -8.06 -1.88
C ILE A 35 3.44 -7.92 -3.03
N GLU A 36 4.17 -8.98 -3.35
CA GLU A 36 5.12 -8.98 -4.47
C GLU A 36 4.54 -9.60 -5.74
N VAL A 37 4.70 -8.90 -6.87
CA VAL A 37 4.33 -9.38 -8.20
C VAL A 37 5.58 -9.67 -9.02
N ASP A 38 5.72 -10.92 -9.46
CA ASP A 38 6.86 -11.41 -10.24
C ASP A 38 6.40 -12.41 -11.31
N GLN A 39 6.56 -12.05 -12.59
CA GLN A 39 6.17 -12.89 -13.73
C GLN A 39 6.92 -14.24 -13.77
N THR A 40 8.08 -14.35 -13.12
CA THR A 40 8.85 -15.59 -13.03
C THR A 40 8.32 -16.57 -11.98
N GLY A 41 7.44 -16.10 -11.07
CA GLY A 41 6.81 -16.91 -10.03
C GLY A 41 7.56 -16.95 -8.70
N HIS A 42 8.52 -16.05 -8.47
CA HIS A 42 9.22 -15.91 -7.19
C HIS A 42 8.60 -14.85 -6.25
N GLY A 43 7.44 -14.29 -6.61
CA GLY A 43 6.62 -13.39 -5.78
C GLY A 43 5.30 -14.05 -5.38
N ASP A 44 4.46 -13.33 -4.64
CA ASP A 44 3.15 -13.82 -4.19
C ASP A 44 2.20 -14.05 -5.38
N TYR A 45 2.27 -13.18 -6.39
CA TYR A 45 1.47 -13.27 -7.62
C TYR A 45 2.34 -13.14 -8.86
N ARG A 46 1.85 -13.69 -9.97
CA ARG A 46 2.50 -13.57 -11.29
C ARG A 46 2.00 -12.38 -12.10
N THR A 47 0.78 -11.97 -11.83
CA THR A 47 0.06 -10.89 -12.55
C THR A 47 -0.28 -9.77 -11.57
N ILE A 48 -0.48 -8.57 -12.10
CA ILE A 48 -0.85 -7.40 -11.28
C ILE A 48 -2.33 -7.48 -10.91
N GLN A 49 -3.19 -7.94 -11.82
CA GLN A 49 -4.62 -8.05 -11.53
C GLN A 49 -4.89 -9.07 -10.41
N ASP A 50 -4.24 -10.24 -10.40
CA ASP A 50 -4.44 -11.23 -9.33
C ASP A 50 -4.05 -10.67 -7.94
N ALA A 51 -3.01 -9.84 -7.89
CA ALA A 51 -2.58 -9.18 -6.65
C ALA A 51 -3.60 -8.13 -6.16
N ILE A 52 -4.24 -7.39 -7.08
CA ILE A 52 -5.33 -6.47 -6.76
C ILE A 52 -6.57 -7.24 -6.32
N ASP A 53 -6.90 -8.32 -7.00
CA ASP A 53 -8.08 -9.15 -6.72
C ASP A 53 -7.99 -9.83 -5.35
N ALA A 54 -6.78 -10.16 -4.90
CA ALA A 54 -6.51 -10.70 -3.58
C ALA A 54 -6.78 -9.74 -2.41
N VAL A 55 -6.81 -8.42 -2.65
CA VAL A 55 -7.14 -7.43 -1.62
C VAL A 55 -8.61 -7.61 -1.21
N PRO A 56 -8.93 -7.76 0.09
CA PRO A 56 -10.32 -7.93 0.53
C PRO A 56 -11.21 -6.74 0.13
N SER A 57 -12.49 -7.01 -0.14
CA SER A 57 -13.49 -5.95 -0.32
C SER A 57 -13.65 -5.12 0.97
N ASN A 58 -13.89 -3.82 0.81
CA ASN A 58 -13.93 -2.81 1.86
C ASN A 58 -12.65 -2.76 2.70
N ASN A 59 -11.50 -2.93 2.04
CA ASN A 59 -10.19 -2.91 2.68
C ASN A 59 -9.98 -1.63 3.54
N SER A 60 -9.39 -1.78 4.72
CA SER A 60 -8.97 -0.66 5.58
C SER A 60 -7.46 -0.61 5.81
N ASP A 61 -6.72 -1.62 5.31
CA ASP A 61 -5.29 -1.74 5.52
C ASP A 61 -4.52 -1.09 4.37
N HIS A 62 -3.35 -0.52 4.65
CA HIS A 62 -2.49 -0.04 3.57
C HIS A 62 -1.86 -1.23 2.84
N ILE A 63 -2.21 -1.44 1.58
CA ILE A 63 -1.64 -2.51 0.76
C ILE A 63 -0.56 -1.93 -0.14
N PHE A 64 0.64 -2.50 -0.10
CA PHE A 64 1.75 -2.11 -0.94
C PHE A 64 2.08 -3.23 -1.93
N ILE A 65 1.64 -3.07 -3.17
CA ILE A 65 1.90 -4.01 -4.26
C ILE A 65 3.21 -3.60 -4.95
N LEU A 66 4.27 -4.38 -4.73
CA LEU A 66 5.57 -4.19 -5.36
C LEU A 66 5.67 -5.03 -6.63
N VAL A 67 5.79 -4.36 -7.78
CA VAL A 67 5.88 -5.00 -9.09
C VAL A 67 7.32 -5.03 -9.56
N LYS A 68 7.86 -6.23 -9.79
CA LYS A 68 9.21 -6.41 -10.33
C LYS A 68 9.34 -5.85 -11.76
N PRO A 69 10.57 -5.58 -12.23
CA PRO A 69 10.78 -5.06 -13.58
C PRO A 69 10.28 -6.04 -14.65
N GLY A 70 9.58 -5.54 -15.66
CA GLY A 70 8.95 -6.38 -16.66
C GLY A 70 7.92 -5.66 -17.53
N VAL A 71 7.40 -6.38 -18.53
CA VAL A 71 6.28 -5.94 -19.36
C VAL A 71 5.08 -6.82 -19.04
N TYR A 72 4.10 -6.23 -18.39
CA TYR A 72 2.86 -6.85 -17.94
C TYR A 72 1.78 -6.55 -18.98
N LYS A 73 1.39 -7.58 -19.74
CA LYS A 73 0.36 -7.49 -20.78
C LYS A 73 -1.01 -7.81 -20.19
N GLU A 74 -1.58 -6.86 -19.48
CA GLU A 74 -2.78 -7.04 -18.65
C GLU A 74 -3.66 -5.80 -18.72
N LYS A 75 -4.98 -6.00 -18.66
CA LYS A 75 -5.95 -4.94 -18.40
C LYS A 75 -6.16 -4.85 -16.90
N ILE A 76 -5.97 -3.67 -16.33
CA ILE A 76 -6.06 -3.46 -14.89
C ILE A 76 -7.33 -2.71 -14.52
N VAL A 77 -8.07 -3.23 -13.55
CA VAL A 77 -9.22 -2.56 -12.93
C VAL A 77 -9.08 -2.65 -11.41
N VAL A 78 -9.05 -1.48 -10.76
CA VAL A 78 -9.10 -1.36 -9.29
C VAL A 78 -10.51 -0.91 -8.93
N TYR A 79 -11.36 -1.85 -8.50
CA TYR A 79 -12.76 -1.58 -8.13
C TYR A 79 -12.90 -0.70 -6.89
N GLU A 80 -14.04 -0.03 -6.76
CA GLU A 80 -14.33 0.96 -5.71
C GLU A 80 -14.22 0.40 -4.27
N ASP A 81 -14.44 -0.91 -4.11
CA ASP A 81 -14.39 -1.62 -2.84
C ASP A 81 -12.96 -1.98 -2.38
N LYS A 82 -11.93 -1.54 -3.11
CA LYS A 82 -10.51 -1.85 -2.83
C LYS A 82 -9.67 -0.59 -2.55
N PRO A 83 -10.00 0.22 -1.52
CA PRO A 83 -9.23 1.43 -1.22
C PRO A 83 -7.86 1.13 -0.61
N PHE A 84 -7.02 2.16 -0.44
CA PHE A 84 -5.70 2.12 0.22
C PHE A 84 -4.64 1.22 -0.45
N ILE A 85 -4.75 1.01 -1.77
CA ILE A 85 -3.75 0.29 -2.56
C ILE A 85 -2.68 1.24 -3.09
N THR A 86 -1.41 0.94 -2.81
CA THR A 86 -0.25 1.51 -3.50
C THR A 86 0.33 0.48 -4.46
N LEU A 87 0.28 0.76 -5.76
CA LEU A 87 0.96 -0.01 -6.80
C LEU A 87 2.30 0.66 -7.14
N SER A 88 3.40 -0.03 -6.89
CA SER A 88 4.75 0.52 -7.07
C SER A 88 5.60 -0.40 -7.93
N GLY A 89 6.18 0.13 -9.00
CA GLY A 89 7.35 -0.48 -9.61
C GLY A 89 8.59 -0.27 -8.75
N VAL A 90 9.71 -0.89 -9.14
CA VAL A 90 11.02 -0.65 -8.54
C VAL A 90 11.61 0.66 -9.10
N LYS A 91 11.92 1.62 -8.22
CA LYS A 91 12.51 2.91 -8.62
C LYS A 91 13.78 2.69 -9.46
N GLY A 92 13.87 3.38 -10.59
CA GLY A 92 15.01 3.28 -11.52
C GLY A 92 14.99 2.04 -12.43
N SER A 93 14.00 1.16 -12.27
CA SER A 93 13.77 0.03 -13.17
C SER A 93 12.58 0.29 -14.10
N LYS A 94 12.48 -0.51 -15.17
CA LYS A 94 11.39 -0.41 -16.13
C LYS A 94 10.30 -1.44 -15.83
N THR A 95 9.16 -0.95 -15.35
CA THR A 95 7.91 -1.71 -15.22
C THR A 95 6.87 -1.08 -16.14
N VAL A 96 6.40 -1.83 -17.14
CA VAL A 96 5.40 -1.38 -18.11
C VAL A 96 4.15 -2.23 -17.99
N ILE A 97 3.00 -1.59 -17.84
CA ILE A 97 1.68 -2.21 -17.91
C ILE A 97 1.09 -1.81 -19.25
N THR A 98 0.68 -2.79 -20.04
CA THR A 98 0.18 -2.54 -21.39
C THR A 98 -0.99 -3.43 -21.77
N TRP A 99 -1.97 -2.83 -22.43
CA TRP A 99 -3.10 -3.51 -23.04
C TRP A 99 -3.40 -2.87 -24.40
N GLY A 100 -4.11 -3.58 -25.27
CA GLY A 100 -4.31 -3.20 -26.66
C GLY A 100 -5.73 -3.45 -27.14
N GLU A 101 -6.71 -3.00 -26.37
CA GLU A 101 -8.13 -3.15 -26.69
C GLU A 101 -8.66 -1.90 -27.39
N SER A 102 -9.42 -2.10 -28.45
CA SER A 102 -10.11 -1.06 -29.20
C SER A 102 -11.61 -1.17 -28.96
N GLY A 103 -12.29 -0.05 -28.76
CA GLY A 103 -13.73 -0.05 -28.51
C GLY A 103 -14.16 1.25 -27.86
N GLU A 104 -15.27 1.19 -27.11
CA GLU A 104 -15.79 2.32 -26.38
C GLU A 104 -14.77 2.88 -25.38
N ILE A 105 -14.86 4.17 -25.08
CA ILE A 105 -13.91 4.88 -24.22
C ILE A 105 -13.85 4.34 -22.78
N PHE A 106 -14.91 3.66 -22.33
CA PHE A 106 -14.99 3.02 -21.01
C PHE A 106 -14.46 1.58 -21.01
N GLU A 107 -14.40 0.94 -22.18
CA GLU A 107 -13.97 -0.45 -22.33
C GLU A 107 -12.52 -0.56 -22.79
N SER A 108 -12.01 0.44 -23.51
CA SER A 108 -10.63 0.47 -24.04
C SER A 108 -9.49 0.85 -23.08
N PRO A 109 -9.70 1.38 -21.84
CA PRO A 109 -8.58 1.70 -20.95
C PRO A 109 -7.72 0.48 -20.61
N THR A 110 -6.40 0.66 -20.65
CA THR A 110 -5.44 -0.33 -20.10
C THR A 110 -5.50 -0.39 -18.57
N PHE A 111 -5.84 0.72 -17.92
CA PHE A 111 -5.80 0.87 -16.47
C PHE A 111 -6.96 1.76 -16.01
N SER A 112 -7.85 1.18 -15.20
CA SER A 112 -9.02 1.86 -14.61
C SER A 112 -8.92 1.84 -13.09
N VAL A 113 -9.04 3.01 -12.45
CA VAL A 113 -9.05 3.15 -10.99
C VAL A 113 -10.38 3.75 -10.57
N LEU A 114 -11.14 3.00 -9.79
CA LEU A 114 -12.41 3.42 -9.19
C LEU A 114 -12.29 3.55 -7.66
N ALA A 115 -11.29 2.89 -7.06
CA ALA A 115 -11.00 2.96 -5.62
C ALA A 115 -10.55 4.36 -5.15
N SER A 116 -10.90 4.69 -3.90
CA SER A 116 -10.29 5.80 -3.18
C SER A 116 -8.87 5.46 -2.69
N ASP A 117 -8.07 6.49 -2.42
CA ASP A 117 -6.75 6.34 -1.78
C ASP A 117 -5.75 5.45 -2.56
N PHE A 118 -5.96 5.31 -3.87
CA PHE A 118 -5.05 4.59 -4.75
C PHE A 118 -3.82 5.45 -5.09
N THR A 119 -2.64 4.85 -5.05
CA THR A 119 -1.39 5.47 -5.48
C THR A 119 -0.65 4.58 -6.47
N ALA A 120 -0.23 5.14 -7.61
CA ALA A 120 0.68 4.49 -8.55
C ALA A 120 2.02 5.23 -8.63
N ARG A 121 3.14 4.51 -8.56
CA ARG A 121 4.48 5.11 -8.70
C ARG A 121 5.49 4.19 -9.38
N PHE A 122 6.46 4.80 -10.05
CA PHE A 122 7.55 4.08 -10.74
C PHE A 122 7.06 3.03 -11.75
N ILE A 123 5.89 3.26 -12.37
CA ILE A 123 5.33 2.43 -13.43
C ILE A 123 5.10 3.26 -14.69
N THR A 124 5.11 2.59 -15.83
CA THR A 124 4.64 3.14 -17.12
C THR A 124 3.34 2.45 -17.49
N ILE A 125 2.31 3.23 -17.80
CA ILE A 125 1.05 2.72 -18.36
C ILE A 125 1.05 3.05 -19.85
N GLN A 126 0.87 2.03 -20.69
CA GLN A 126 0.93 2.17 -22.13
C GLN A 126 -0.28 1.50 -22.80
N VAL A 127 -1.07 2.29 -23.53
CA VAL A 127 -2.06 1.76 -24.47
C VAL A 127 -1.32 1.38 -25.75
N ASN A 128 -1.32 0.10 -26.10
CA ASN A 128 -0.69 -0.40 -27.33
C ASN A 128 -1.76 -0.64 -28.41
N PHE A 129 -2.25 0.45 -28.99
CA PHE A 129 -3.18 0.41 -30.12
C PHE A 129 -2.42 0.32 -31.43
N HIS A 130 -2.78 -0.64 -32.28
CA HIS A 130 -2.40 -0.64 -33.70
C HIS A 130 -3.62 -0.21 -34.51
N ALA A 131 -3.60 1.00 -35.05
CA ALA A 131 -4.51 1.37 -36.11
C ALA A 131 -4.18 0.51 -37.34
N VAL A 132 -5.08 -0.38 -37.73
CA VAL A 132 -4.99 -0.98 -39.07
C VAL A 132 -5.44 0.12 -40.03
N ALA A 133 -4.49 0.61 -40.83
CA ALA A 133 -4.73 1.62 -41.88
C ALA A 133 -5.59 1.05 -43.01
#